data_AF-A0A258QD80-F1
#
_entry.id   AF-A0A258QD80-F1
#
_cell.length_a   1.000
_cell.length_b   1.000
_cell.length_c   1.000
_cell.angle_alpha   90.00
_cell.angle_beta   90.00
_cell.angle_gamma   90.00
#
_symmetry.space_group_name_H-M   'P 1'
#
loop_
_entity.id
_entity.type
_entity.pdbx_description
1 polymer ?
#
loop_
_entity_poly.entity_id
_entity_poly.type
_entity_poly.pdbx_seq_one_letter_code
_entity_poly.pdbx_strand_id
1 'polypeptide(L)'
;KDFDPCSILLNNDLSAGIPPILENLHEQYLLPGLHAGWHVRRKSNHFAAYDEVAKRFAKVVDIDPWMINPYFASCSNVNFHERKGEEELQTAVEQVLKKTAKKYREYGIKEKPYVVVKADAGTYGMGVMVVNDPAQLKGLNRKDRNKMSIVKEGLEVSDVLIQEGVYTFEKVNEAVAEPVVYMIDRYVIGGFYRVHTDRGPDENLNAPGMHFVPLAFEQYSMPDLGAKPGSAPPNRFYLYGVVARLALLASSLELERSDPNAEVA
;
A
#
# COMPACT_ATOMS: atom_id res chain seq x y z
N LYS A 1 -6.42 24.78 28.98
CA LYS A 1 -7.52 25.13 29.93
C LYS A 1 -8.44 26.06 29.16
N ASP A 2 -9.74 25.84 29.21
CA ASP A 2 -10.78 26.48 28.36
C ASP A 2 -10.85 25.96 26.90
N PHE A 3 -10.40 24.73 26.66
CA PHE A 3 -10.59 24.05 25.38
C PHE A 3 -11.04 22.62 25.65
N ASP A 4 -12.30 22.34 25.28
CA ASP A 4 -12.91 21.01 25.32
C ASP A 4 -13.47 20.73 23.91
N PRO A 5 -12.73 19.98 23.07
CA PRO A 5 -13.11 19.78 21.68
C PRO A 5 -14.23 18.76 21.55
N CYS A 6 -15.13 18.95 20.58
CA CYS A 6 -16.13 17.94 20.22
C CYS A 6 -15.52 16.70 19.54
N SER A 7 -14.33 16.84 18.95
CA SER A 7 -13.68 15.78 18.18
C SER A 7 -12.16 15.84 18.28
N ILE A 8 -11.53 14.67 18.20
CA ILE A 8 -10.10 14.48 18.20
C ILE A 8 -9.69 13.92 16.83
N LEU A 9 -8.91 14.71 16.09
CA LEU A 9 -8.34 14.29 14.82
C LEU A 9 -7.00 13.59 15.07
N LEU A 10 -6.89 12.32 14.69
CA LEU A 10 -5.68 11.54 14.84
C LEU A 10 -4.76 11.77 13.63
N ASN A 11 -3.62 12.39 13.88
CA ASN A 11 -2.46 12.38 12.97
C ASN A 11 -1.33 11.48 13.50
N ASN A 12 -1.73 10.44 14.24
CA ASN A 12 -0.87 9.37 14.76
C ASN A 12 -1.54 8.04 14.37
N ASP A 13 -0.77 7.13 13.81
CA ASP A 13 -1.27 5.87 13.25
C ASP A 13 -1.55 4.78 14.30
N LEU A 14 -1.23 5.06 15.57
CA LEU A 14 -1.41 4.16 16.71
C LEU A 14 -0.74 2.78 16.50
N SER A 15 0.38 2.76 15.78
CA SER A 15 1.15 1.54 15.50
C SER A 15 1.72 0.88 16.77
N ALA A 16 2.00 1.65 17.81
CA ALA A 16 2.46 1.16 19.11
C ALA A 16 1.32 0.68 20.04
N GLY A 17 0.07 0.70 19.56
CA GLY A 17 -1.12 0.44 20.38
C GLY A 17 -1.90 1.72 20.71
N ILE A 18 -3.07 1.51 21.33
CA ILE A 18 -3.95 2.60 21.77
C ILE A 18 -3.44 3.11 23.13
N PRO A 19 -3.12 4.41 23.26
CA PRO A 19 -2.84 5.02 24.55
C PRO A 19 -4.08 4.99 25.45
N PRO A 20 -3.96 4.67 26.76
CA PRO A 20 -5.12 4.61 27.66
C PRO A 20 -5.94 5.91 27.74
N ILE A 21 -5.31 7.07 27.48
CA ILE A 21 -6.00 8.36 27.45
C ILE A 21 -7.01 8.50 26.28
N LEU A 22 -6.88 7.68 25.24
CA LEU A 22 -7.81 7.65 24.11
C LEU A 22 -8.91 6.61 24.28
N GLU A 23 -8.88 5.81 25.36
CA GLU A 23 -9.90 4.79 25.63
C GLU A 23 -11.07 5.40 26.41
N ASN A 24 -12.28 4.92 26.12
CA ASN A 24 -13.51 5.30 26.85
C ASN A 24 -13.73 6.81 26.96
N LEU A 25 -13.44 7.54 25.89
CA LEU A 25 -13.69 8.99 25.82
C LEU A 25 -15.17 9.30 26.07
N HIS A 26 -15.41 10.34 26.87
CA HIS A 26 -16.75 10.85 27.11
C HIS A 26 -17.08 11.87 26.00
N GLU A 27 -18.12 11.60 25.20
CA GLU A 27 -18.70 12.47 24.16
C GLU A 27 -17.81 12.83 22.94
N GLN A 28 -16.49 12.77 23.07
CA GLN A 28 -15.56 13.15 22.00
C GLN A 28 -15.46 12.08 20.92
N TYR A 29 -15.56 12.49 19.65
CA TYR A 29 -15.41 11.60 18.50
C TYR A 29 -13.96 11.54 18.01
N LEU A 30 -13.43 10.33 17.80
CA LEU A 30 -12.12 10.11 17.20
C LEU A 30 -12.23 9.96 15.68
N LEU A 31 -11.38 10.67 14.95
CA LEU A 31 -11.31 10.65 13.49
C LEU A 31 -9.89 10.29 13.01
N PRO A 32 -9.69 9.12 12.36
CA PRO A 32 -10.62 7.99 12.29
C PRO A 32 -10.83 7.32 13.67
N GLY A 33 -11.82 6.44 13.77
CA GLY A 33 -12.06 5.65 14.99
C GLY A 33 -10.88 4.70 15.31
N LEU A 34 -10.75 4.28 16.56
CA LEU A 34 -9.59 3.50 17.04
C LEU A 34 -9.37 2.17 16.30
N HIS A 35 -10.44 1.54 15.80
CA HIS A 35 -10.37 0.32 15.00
C HIS A 35 -9.62 0.51 13.67
N ALA A 36 -9.48 1.76 13.20
CA ALA A 36 -8.65 2.13 12.05
C ALA A 36 -7.14 2.07 12.35
N GLY A 37 -6.74 1.97 13.62
CA GLY A 37 -5.35 2.02 14.04
C GLY A 37 -4.53 0.83 13.56
N TRP A 38 -3.23 1.06 13.35
CA TRP A 38 -2.32 0.04 12.79
C TRP A 38 -1.99 -1.12 13.72
N HIS A 39 -2.29 -1.00 15.01
CA HIS A 39 -2.11 -2.05 16.00
C HIS A 39 -3.01 -3.28 15.76
N VAL A 40 -4.20 -3.10 15.16
CA VAL A 40 -5.15 -4.19 14.85
C VAL A 40 -5.35 -4.41 13.36
N ARG A 41 -5.11 -3.39 12.53
CA ARG A 41 -5.31 -3.50 11.09
C ARG A 41 -4.38 -4.51 10.43
N ARG A 42 -4.93 -5.25 9.46
CA ARG A 42 -4.20 -6.17 8.59
C ARG A 42 -4.18 -5.65 7.15
N LYS A 43 -3.00 -5.60 6.52
CA LYS A 43 -2.87 -5.15 5.13
C LYS A 43 -3.68 -6.05 4.20
N SER A 44 -3.69 -7.36 4.43
CA SER A 44 -4.47 -8.34 3.66
C SER A 44 -5.95 -7.98 3.51
N ASN A 45 -6.59 -7.42 4.54
CA ASN A 45 -7.97 -6.94 4.48
C ASN A 45 -8.14 -5.80 3.48
N HIS A 46 -7.22 -4.84 3.48
CA HIS A 46 -7.19 -3.75 2.49
C HIS A 46 -7.07 -4.26 1.06
N PHE A 47 -6.13 -5.19 0.82
CA PHE A 47 -5.92 -5.74 -0.52
C PHE A 47 -7.16 -6.52 -1.01
N ALA A 48 -7.86 -7.22 -0.11
CA ALA A 48 -9.13 -7.87 -0.44
C ALA A 48 -10.23 -6.85 -0.78
N ALA A 49 -10.36 -5.77 0.00
CA ALA A 49 -11.30 -4.69 -0.29
C ALA A 49 -10.98 -3.99 -1.62
N TYR A 50 -9.71 -3.73 -1.89
CA TYR A 50 -9.26 -3.09 -3.13
C TYR A 50 -9.47 -4.00 -4.35
N ASP A 51 -9.25 -5.31 -4.21
CA ASP A 51 -9.53 -6.28 -5.28
C ASP A 51 -11.02 -6.29 -5.68
N GLU A 52 -11.94 -6.19 -4.72
CA GLU A 52 -13.38 -6.05 -4.98
C GLU A 52 -13.71 -4.75 -5.73
N VAL A 53 -13.19 -3.62 -5.25
CA VAL A 53 -13.39 -2.30 -5.86
C VAL A 53 -12.83 -2.27 -7.29
N ALA A 54 -11.60 -2.74 -7.48
CA ALA A 54 -10.92 -2.77 -8.77
C ALA A 54 -11.66 -3.64 -9.78
N LYS A 55 -12.11 -4.85 -9.40
CA LYS A 55 -12.91 -5.73 -10.28
C LYS A 55 -14.22 -5.08 -10.72
N ARG A 56 -14.93 -4.43 -9.80
CA ARG A 56 -16.19 -3.74 -10.12
C ARG A 56 -15.95 -2.55 -11.04
N PHE A 57 -14.96 -1.71 -10.71
CA PHE A 57 -14.63 -0.55 -11.54
C PHE A 57 -14.16 -0.95 -12.93
N ALA A 58 -13.27 -1.94 -13.03
CA ALA A 58 -12.76 -2.44 -14.29
C ALA A 58 -13.86 -2.95 -15.23
N LYS A 59 -14.90 -3.60 -14.67
CA LYS A 59 -16.10 -4.00 -15.44
C LYS A 59 -16.90 -2.80 -15.95
N VAL A 60 -17.00 -1.72 -15.17
CA VAL A 60 -17.76 -0.51 -15.56
C VAL A 60 -17.08 0.23 -16.70
N VAL A 61 -15.75 0.28 -16.70
CA VAL A 61 -14.96 1.02 -17.72
C VAL A 61 -14.34 0.12 -18.79
N ASP A 62 -14.65 -1.17 -18.77
CA ASP A 62 -14.17 -2.19 -19.71
C ASP A 62 -12.64 -2.24 -19.88
N ILE A 63 -11.93 -2.41 -18.75
CA ILE A 63 -10.48 -2.61 -18.73
C ILE A 63 -10.11 -3.92 -18.06
N ASP A 64 -8.89 -4.41 -18.31
CA ASP A 64 -8.33 -5.49 -17.50
C ASP A 64 -8.11 -5.00 -16.06
N PRO A 65 -8.71 -5.64 -15.03
CA PRO A 65 -8.50 -5.24 -13.64
C PRO A 65 -7.03 -5.27 -13.20
N TRP A 66 -6.18 -6.09 -13.83
CA TRP A 66 -4.75 -6.14 -13.50
C TRP A 66 -4.03 -4.80 -13.74
N MET A 67 -4.54 -3.96 -14.66
CA MET A 67 -3.98 -2.63 -14.93
C MET A 67 -4.07 -1.66 -13.75
N ILE A 68 -4.97 -1.92 -12.81
CA ILE A 68 -5.19 -1.07 -11.63
C ILE A 68 -5.05 -1.82 -10.30
N ASN A 69 -4.76 -3.12 -10.35
CA ASN A 69 -4.71 -3.98 -9.16
C ASN A 69 -3.58 -5.01 -9.25
N PRO A 70 -2.50 -4.85 -8.47
CA PRO A 70 -1.43 -5.83 -8.37
C PRO A 70 -1.92 -7.14 -7.75
N TYR A 71 -1.38 -8.27 -8.19
CA TYR A 71 -1.65 -9.55 -7.52
C TYR A 71 -1.10 -9.56 -6.10
N PHE A 72 -1.76 -10.29 -5.20
CA PHE A 72 -1.24 -10.54 -3.86
C PHE A 72 -1.61 -11.94 -3.36
N ALA A 73 -0.94 -12.37 -2.30
CA ALA A 73 -1.24 -13.56 -1.50
C ALA A 73 -0.88 -13.28 -0.03
N SER A 74 -1.44 -14.04 0.90
CA SER A 74 -1.05 -14.02 2.32
C SER A 74 -0.51 -15.37 2.75
N CYS A 75 0.39 -15.36 3.73
CA CYS A 75 0.92 -16.56 4.36
C CYS A 75 0.96 -16.33 5.87
N SER A 76 0.35 -17.26 6.62
CA SER A 76 0.24 -17.20 8.08
C SER A 76 1.11 -18.26 8.73
N ASN A 77 1.29 -18.16 10.05
CA ASN A 77 2.09 -19.08 10.86
C ASN A 77 3.56 -19.16 10.44
N VAL A 78 4.11 -18.06 9.93
CA VAL A 78 5.53 -17.94 9.57
C VAL A 78 6.34 -17.63 10.82
N ASN A 79 7.49 -18.27 10.99
CA ASN A 79 8.53 -17.85 11.93
C ASN A 79 9.89 -17.91 11.23
N PHE A 80 10.44 -16.74 10.93
CA PHE A 80 11.70 -16.62 10.19
C PHE A 80 12.92 -17.10 10.99
N HIS A 81 12.89 -17.05 12.33
CA HIS A 81 13.97 -17.57 13.18
C HIS A 81 13.98 -19.11 13.22
N GLU A 82 12.80 -19.71 13.35
CA GLU A 82 12.60 -21.16 13.41
C GLU A 82 12.51 -21.81 12.03
N ARG A 83 12.46 -21.01 10.96
CA ARG A 83 12.24 -21.44 9.57
C ARG A 83 10.92 -22.17 9.36
N LYS A 84 9.93 -21.84 10.19
CA LYS A 84 8.55 -22.35 10.07
C LYS A 84 7.82 -21.55 8.98
N GLY A 85 7.07 -22.25 8.12
CA GLY A 85 6.32 -21.62 7.03
C GLY A 85 7.17 -21.26 5.80
N GLU A 86 8.44 -21.69 5.74
CA GLU A 86 9.37 -21.34 4.66
C GLU A 86 8.92 -21.91 3.30
N GLU A 87 8.38 -23.13 3.27
CA GLU A 87 7.92 -23.81 2.05
C GLU A 87 6.60 -23.19 1.54
N GLU A 88 5.67 -22.89 2.44
CA GLU A 88 4.41 -22.21 2.12
C GLU A 88 4.67 -20.80 1.58
N LEU A 89 5.60 -20.06 2.20
CA LEU A 89 5.99 -18.73 1.73
C LEU A 89 6.63 -18.78 0.34
N GLN A 90 7.53 -19.74 0.08
CA GLN A 90 8.12 -19.95 -1.24
C GLN A 90 7.05 -20.24 -2.30
N THR A 91 6.10 -21.11 -1.96
CA THR A 91 5.00 -21.49 -2.86
C THR A 91 4.13 -20.27 -3.18
N ALA A 92 3.76 -19.46 -2.18
CA ALA A 92 2.98 -18.25 -2.39
C ALA A 92 3.70 -17.22 -3.27
N VAL A 93 5.00 -17.01 -3.04
CA VAL A 93 5.85 -16.14 -3.89
C VAL A 93 5.91 -16.64 -5.33
N GLU A 94 6.14 -17.94 -5.52
CA GLU A 94 6.18 -18.54 -6.86
C GLU A 94 4.86 -18.35 -7.62
N GLN A 95 3.72 -18.50 -6.94
CA GLN A 95 2.41 -18.31 -7.54
C GLN A 95 2.20 -16.87 -8.02
N VAL A 96 2.54 -15.86 -7.21
CA VAL A 96 2.41 -14.46 -7.60
C VAL A 96 3.35 -14.15 -8.77
N LEU A 97 4.63 -14.56 -8.70
CA LEU A 97 5.59 -14.36 -9.79
C LEU A 97 5.13 -15.01 -11.11
N LYS A 98 4.57 -16.22 -11.07
CA LYS A 98 4.03 -16.90 -12.26
C LYS A 98 2.85 -16.14 -12.88
N LYS A 99 1.93 -15.63 -12.05
CA LYS A 99 0.78 -14.82 -12.51
C LYS A 99 1.25 -13.52 -13.14
N THR A 100 2.15 -12.78 -12.48
CA THR A 100 2.75 -11.55 -13.00
C THR A 100 3.51 -11.81 -14.31
N ALA A 101 4.34 -12.86 -14.38
CA ALA A 101 5.07 -13.21 -15.59
C ALA A 101 4.14 -13.51 -16.78
N LYS A 102 2.96 -14.09 -16.53
CA LYS A 102 1.94 -14.31 -17.57
C LYS A 102 1.40 -12.97 -18.10
N LYS A 103 1.06 -12.03 -17.22
CA LYS A 103 0.58 -10.69 -17.60
C LYS A 103 1.66 -9.88 -18.31
N TYR A 104 2.91 -9.97 -17.87
CA TYR A 104 4.03 -9.31 -18.54
C TYR A 104 4.20 -9.80 -19.98
N ARG A 105 4.10 -11.13 -20.21
CA ARG A 105 4.11 -11.68 -21.59
C ARG A 105 2.90 -11.23 -22.42
N GLU A 106 1.72 -11.17 -21.82
CA GLU A 106 0.49 -10.70 -22.47
C GLU A 106 0.62 -9.26 -22.97
N TYR A 107 1.25 -8.39 -22.18
CA TYR A 107 1.43 -6.97 -22.50
C TYR A 107 2.80 -6.61 -23.10
N GLY A 108 3.66 -7.58 -23.38
CA GLY A 108 4.99 -7.35 -23.97
C GLY A 108 6.00 -6.64 -23.05
N ILE A 109 5.79 -6.72 -21.73
CA ILE A 109 6.68 -6.15 -20.70
C ILE A 109 7.93 -7.02 -20.59
N LYS A 110 9.11 -6.38 -20.58
CA LYS A 110 10.41 -7.07 -20.64
C LYS A 110 11.10 -7.15 -19.28
N GLU A 111 10.67 -6.33 -18.34
CA GLU A 111 11.21 -6.26 -16.99
C GLU A 111 10.97 -7.57 -16.23
N LYS A 112 11.83 -7.84 -15.24
CA LYS A 112 11.72 -9.06 -14.44
C LYS A 112 10.56 -8.92 -13.45
N PRO A 113 9.63 -9.88 -13.37
CA PRO A 113 8.66 -9.92 -12.29
C PRO A 113 9.37 -9.96 -10.93
N TYR A 114 8.86 -9.20 -9.98
CA TYR A 114 9.30 -9.26 -8.59
C TYR A 114 8.09 -9.17 -7.67
N VAL A 115 8.28 -9.55 -6.41
CA VAL A 115 7.31 -9.40 -5.34
C VAL A 115 7.93 -8.68 -4.16
N VAL A 116 7.08 -8.00 -3.40
CA VAL A 116 7.40 -7.41 -2.11
C VAL A 116 6.73 -8.27 -1.03
N VAL A 117 7.53 -8.96 -0.24
CA VAL A 117 7.06 -9.69 0.95
C VAL A 117 7.13 -8.73 2.13
N LYS A 118 6.00 -8.52 2.82
CA LYS A 118 5.89 -7.60 3.94
C LYS A 118 5.07 -8.16 5.09
N ALA A 119 5.41 -7.83 6.34
CA ALA A 119 4.58 -8.18 7.49
C ALA A 119 3.14 -7.67 7.31
N ASP A 120 2.14 -8.49 7.66
CA ASP A 120 0.73 -8.15 7.43
C ASP A 120 0.23 -7.06 8.41
N ALA A 121 0.67 -7.12 9.67
CA ALA A 121 0.46 -6.07 10.66
C ALA A 121 1.67 -5.11 10.79
N GLY A 122 1.44 -3.88 11.25
CA GLY A 122 2.49 -2.88 11.53
C GLY A 122 2.92 -1.99 10.35
N THR A 123 3.87 -1.07 10.60
CA THR A 123 4.28 0.00 9.66
C THR A 123 5.78 0.29 9.54
N TYR A 124 6.10 1.25 8.65
CA TYR A 124 7.42 1.88 8.45
C TYR A 124 8.52 1.02 7.83
N GLY A 125 8.17 0.11 6.92
CA GLY A 125 9.16 -0.52 6.03
C GLY A 125 10.11 -1.53 6.69
N MET A 126 9.98 -1.77 8.00
CA MET A 126 10.56 -2.94 8.66
C MET A 126 9.70 -4.18 8.37
N GLY A 127 10.34 -5.34 8.26
CA GLY A 127 9.65 -6.55 7.78
C GLY A 127 9.31 -6.53 6.30
N VAL A 128 10.10 -5.84 5.45
CA VAL A 128 9.89 -5.79 3.99
C VAL A 128 11.11 -6.36 3.25
N MET A 129 10.88 -7.23 2.26
CA MET A 129 11.91 -7.72 1.35
C MET A 129 11.41 -7.80 -0.09
N VAL A 130 12.30 -7.53 -1.03
CA VAL A 130 12.06 -7.68 -2.48
C VAL A 130 12.59 -9.04 -2.91
N VAL A 131 11.76 -9.81 -3.61
CA VAL A 131 12.08 -11.17 -4.06
C VAL A 131 11.74 -11.29 -5.53
N ASN A 132 12.68 -11.80 -6.32
CA ASN A 132 12.46 -12.06 -7.75
C ASN A 132 12.72 -13.53 -8.15
N ASP A 133 13.08 -14.35 -7.16
CA ASP A 133 13.25 -15.79 -7.28
C ASP A 133 12.84 -16.43 -5.93
N PRO A 134 11.85 -17.34 -5.89
CA PRO A 134 11.44 -18.02 -4.67
C PRO A 134 12.61 -18.66 -3.90
N ALA A 135 13.66 -19.11 -4.60
CA ALA A 135 14.83 -19.71 -3.97
C ALA A 135 15.57 -18.76 -3.02
N GLN A 136 15.41 -17.44 -3.15
CA GLN A 136 15.99 -16.44 -2.24
C GLN A 136 15.42 -16.55 -0.82
N LEU A 137 14.23 -17.12 -0.65
CA LEU A 137 13.62 -17.35 0.66
C LEU A 137 14.19 -18.58 1.36
N LYS A 138 14.92 -19.44 0.64
CA LYS A 138 15.50 -20.64 1.22
C LYS A 138 16.76 -20.29 1.99
N GLY A 139 16.77 -20.58 3.30
CA GLY A 139 17.96 -20.39 4.13
C GLY A 139 18.39 -18.93 4.23
N LEU A 140 17.44 -18.01 4.42
CA LEU A 140 17.69 -16.59 4.65
C LEU A 140 18.84 -16.37 5.63
N ASN A 141 19.75 -15.44 5.33
CA ASN A 141 20.86 -15.14 6.22
C ASN A 141 20.37 -14.47 7.54
N ARG A 142 21.26 -14.35 8.53
CA ARG A 142 20.91 -13.78 9.84
C ARG A 142 20.34 -12.36 9.74
N LYS A 143 20.85 -11.54 8.83
CA LYS A 143 20.40 -10.15 8.64
C LYS A 143 18.96 -10.10 8.12
N ASP A 144 18.65 -10.93 7.12
CA ASP A 144 17.31 -10.95 6.50
C ASP A 144 16.27 -11.59 7.43
N ARG A 145 16.65 -12.63 8.18
CA ARG A 145 15.78 -13.17 9.24
C ARG A 145 15.44 -12.11 10.27
N ASN A 146 16.43 -11.40 10.80
CA ASN A 146 16.19 -10.34 11.80
C ASN A 146 15.31 -9.22 11.23
N LYS A 147 15.52 -8.86 9.95
CA LYS A 147 14.72 -7.85 9.26
C LYS A 147 13.25 -8.26 9.11
N MET A 148 12.99 -9.55 8.86
CA MET A 148 11.65 -10.09 8.61
C MET A 148 10.94 -10.62 9.86
N SER A 149 11.64 -10.78 10.99
CA SER A 149 11.08 -11.39 12.21
C SER A 149 10.37 -10.39 13.12
N ILE A 150 10.76 -9.12 13.08
CA ILE A 150 10.27 -8.11 14.03
C ILE A 150 9.85 -6.86 13.27
N VAL A 151 8.64 -6.36 13.54
CA VAL A 151 8.21 -5.02 13.09
C VAL A 151 8.66 -3.94 14.08
N LYS A 152 8.37 -2.68 13.76
CA LYS A 152 8.60 -1.58 14.71
C LYS A 152 7.90 -1.87 16.04
N GLU A 153 8.52 -1.54 17.16
CA GLU A 153 8.05 -1.82 18.53
C GLU A 153 8.18 -3.28 19.04
N GLY A 154 8.92 -4.16 18.34
CA GLY A 154 9.32 -5.45 18.90
C GLY A 154 8.34 -6.60 18.70
N LEU A 155 7.24 -6.38 17.97
CA LEU A 155 6.23 -7.40 17.70
C LEU A 155 6.75 -8.43 16.68
N GLU A 156 6.54 -9.71 16.98
CA GLU A 156 6.91 -10.82 16.09
C GLU A 156 5.99 -10.90 14.86
N VAL A 157 6.60 -11.20 13.70
CA VAL A 157 5.87 -11.39 12.45
C VAL A 157 5.40 -12.84 12.34
N SER A 158 4.09 -13.05 12.47
CA SER A 158 3.41 -14.33 12.25
C SER A 158 2.74 -14.44 10.87
N ASP A 159 2.39 -13.29 10.28
CA ASP A 159 1.61 -13.19 9.06
C ASP A 159 2.32 -12.26 8.08
N VAL A 160 2.44 -12.70 6.84
CA VAL A 160 3.07 -11.95 5.76
C VAL A 160 2.16 -11.83 4.56
N LEU A 161 2.22 -10.66 3.93
CA LEU A 161 1.60 -10.33 2.68
C LEU A 161 2.66 -10.38 1.58
N ILE A 162 2.37 -11.11 0.51
CA ILE A 162 3.18 -11.19 -0.70
C ILE A 162 2.46 -10.35 -1.75
N GLN A 163 3.06 -9.27 -2.21
CA GLN A 163 2.46 -8.39 -3.21
C GLN A 163 3.31 -8.38 -4.49
N GLU A 164 2.67 -8.43 -5.65
CA GLU A 164 3.30 -8.09 -6.93
C GLU A 164 3.98 -6.72 -6.84
N GLY A 165 5.24 -6.68 -7.27
CA GLY A 165 6.01 -5.47 -7.43
C GLY A 165 5.53 -4.65 -8.62
N VAL A 166 5.37 -3.34 -8.43
CA VAL A 166 5.02 -2.40 -9.49
C VAL A 166 6.22 -1.49 -9.72
N TYR A 167 6.74 -1.49 -10.94
CA TYR A 167 7.82 -0.58 -11.30
C TYR A 167 7.33 0.87 -11.35
N THR A 168 8.20 1.80 -10.99
CA THR A 168 8.06 3.19 -11.40
C THR A 168 9.14 3.55 -12.42
N PHE A 169 8.72 4.07 -13.57
CA PHE A 169 9.61 4.64 -14.57
C PHE A 169 9.49 6.17 -14.65
N GLU A 170 8.68 6.75 -13.77
CA GLU A 170 8.52 8.18 -13.71
C GLU A 170 9.81 8.82 -13.19
N LYS A 171 10.20 9.93 -13.80
CA LYS A 171 11.42 10.64 -13.46
C LYS A 171 11.15 12.12 -13.26
N VAL A 172 11.81 12.68 -12.26
CA VAL A 172 11.91 14.12 -12.03
C VAL A 172 13.39 14.48 -12.05
N ASN A 173 13.81 15.28 -13.04
CA ASN A 173 15.23 15.63 -13.24
C ASN A 173 16.16 14.39 -13.28
N GLU A 174 15.79 13.39 -14.10
CA GLU A 174 16.47 12.09 -14.23
C GLU A 174 16.42 11.14 -13.03
N ALA A 175 16.00 11.60 -11.85
CA ALA A 175 15.84 10.77 -10.66
C ALA A 175 14.49 10.06 -10.64
N VAL A 176 14.46 8.83 -10.14
CA VAL A 176 13.25 8.01 -10.04
C VAL A 176 12.25 8.67 -9.09
N ALA A 177 10.99 8.69 -9.49
CA ALA A 177 9.93 9.35 -8.75
C ALA A 177 8.67 8.47 -8.63
N GLU A 178 7.92 8.64 -7.55
CA GLU A 178 6.58 8.08 -7.40
C GLU A 178 5.60 9.15 -6.89
N PRO A 179 4.38 9.26 -7.44
CA PRO A 179 3.41 10.25 -7.02
C PRO A 179 2.73 9.86 -5.70
N VAL A 180 2.52 10.83 -4.82
CA VAL A 180 1.70 10.74 -3.61
C VAL A 180 0.51 11.69 -3.78
N VAL A 181 -0.71 11.16 -3.68
CA VAL A 181 -1.95 11.91 -3.84
C VAL A 181 -2.62 12.11 -2.48
N TYR A 182 -2.95 13.36 -2.16
CA TYR A 182 -3.65 13.74 -0.93
C TYR A 182 -5.13 14.00 -1.20
N MET A 183 -5.96 13.56 -0.27
CA MET A 183 -7.40 13.73 -0.30
C MET A 183 -7.92 14.21 1.06
N ILE A 184 -8.99 15.01 1.03
CA ILE A 184 -9.83 15.31 2.19
C ILE A 184 -11.26 14.99 1.77
N ASP A 185 -12.01 14.30 2.63
CA ASP A 185 -13.29 13.68 2.25
C ASP A 185 -13.07 12.79 0.99
N ARG A 186 -13.88 12.95 -0.06
CA ARG A 186 -13.74 12.23 -1.34
C ARG A 186 -12.98 13.00 -2.41
N TYR A 187 -12.42 14.17 -2.06
CA TYR A 187 -11.84 15.11 -3.03
C TYR A 187 -10.32 15.03 -3.05
N VAL A 188 -9.75 14.97 -4.24
CA VAL A 188 -8.30 15.12 -4.46
C VAL A 188 -7.94 16.59 -4.29
N ILE A 189 -7.04 16.87 -3.35
CA ILE A 189 -6.63 18.24 -3.00
C ILE A 189 -5.21 18.60 -3.41
N GLY A 190 -4.42 17.61 -3.86
CA GLY A 190 -3.04 17.84 -4.29
C GLY A 190 -2.15 16.63 -4.07
N GLY A 191 -0.85 16.87 -3.98
CA GLY A 191 0.14 15.82 -3.79
C GLY A 191 1.57 16.29 -3.97
N PHE A 192 2.49 15.34 -3.92
CA PHE A 192 3.90 15.53 -4.30
C PHE A 192 4.48 14.27 -4.91
N TYR A 193 5.53 14.41 -5.71
CA TYR A 193 6.42 13.31 -6.03
C TYR A 193 7.39 13.07 -4.88
N ARG A 194 7.55 11.81 -4.52
CA ARG A 194 8.72 11.35 -3.77
C ARG A 194 9.81 11.02 -4.79
N VAL A 195 10.94 11.68 -4.70
CA VAL A 195 12.06 11.56 -5.64
C VAL A 195 13.27 10.98 -4.93
N HIS A 196 13.96 10.04 -5.56
CA HIS A 196 15.16 9.43 -5.02
C HIS A 196 16.23 9.28 -6.10
N THR A 197 17.41 9.86 -5.88
CA THR A 197 18.51 9.84 -6.85
C THR A 197 19.24 8.50 -6.89
N ASP A 198 19.31 7.82 -5.74
CA ASP A 198 20.13 6.60 -5.56
C ASP A 198 19.31 5.31 -5.50
N ARG A 199 18.07 5.32 -6.00
CA ARG A 199 17.18 4.15 -6.01
C ARG A 199 16.68 3.87 -7.41
N GLY A 200 16.59 2.58 -7.72
CA GLY A 200 16.08 2.05 -8.97
C GLY A 200 14.55 1.99 -9.05
N PRO A 201 14.02 1.62 -10.22
CA PRO A 201 12.59 1.61 -10.53
C PRO A 201 11.81 0.49 -9.81
N ASP A 202 12.49 -0.51 -9.25
CA ASP A 202 11.96 -1.63 -8.47
C ASP A 202 12.32 -1.56 -6.97
N GLU A 203 12.85 -0.42 -6.52
CA GLU A 203 13.25 -0.21 -5.13
C GLU A 203 12.26 0.67 -4.37
N ASN A 204 12.22 0.51 -3.04
CA ASN A 204 11.45 1.39 -2.17
C ASN A 204 12.09 2.79 -2.12
N LEU A 205 11.41 3.80 -2.68
CA LEU A 205 11.90 5.19 -2.65
C LEU A 205 11.64 5.87 -1.30
N ASN A 206 10.80 5.29 -0.43
CA ASN A 206 10.64 5.74 0.95
C ASN A 206 11.83 5.27 1.82
N ALA A 207 12.99 5.87 1.56
CA ALA A 207 14.27 5.55 2.18
C ALA A 207 15.08 6.84 2.45
N PRO A 208 16.08 6.81 3.35
CA PRO A 208 16.96 7.94 3.58
C PRO A 208 17.61 8.43 2.28
N GLY A 209 17.60 9.74 2.05
CA GLY A 209 18.09 10.37 0.81
C GLY A 209 16.96 10.83 -0.14
N MET A 210 15.72 10.39 0.09
CA MET A 210 14.57 10.88 -0.66
C MET A 210 14.29 12.37 -0.39
N HIS A 211 13.70 13.05 -1.37
CA HIS A 211 13.18 14.40 -1.24
C HIS A 211 11.82 14.53 -1.94
N PHE A 212 11.11 15.63 -1.70
CA PHE A 212 9.76 15.85 -2.22
C PHE A 212 9.73 16.97 -3.25
N VAL A 213 9.02 16.74 -4.35
CA VAL A 213 8.79 17.74 -5.40
C VAL A 213 7.28 17.93 -5.57
N PRO A 214 6.74 19.16 -5.50
CA PRO A 214 5.30 19.38 -5.62
C PRO A 214 4.69 18.80 -6.91
N LEU A 215 3.52 18.17 -6.79
CA LEU A 215 2.70 17.76 -7.94
C LEU A 215 1.81 18.93 -8.37
N ALA A 216 1.82 19.25 -9.65
CA ALA A 216 1.06 20.37 -10.21
C ALA A 216 -0.46 20.07 -10.38
N PHE A 217 -1.11 19.43 -9.40
CA PHE A 217 -2.53 19.04 -9.49
C PHE A 217 -3.48 20.22 -9.75
N GLU A 218 -3.22 21.37 -9.14
CA GLU A 218 -4.07 22.57 -9.27
C GLU A 218 -4.17 23.05 -10.73
N GLN A 219 -3.09 22.91 -11.49
CA GLN A 219 -3.02 23.32 -12.91
C GLN A 219 -3.75 22.33 -13.84
N TYR A 220 -4.14 21.16 -13.32
CA TYR A 220 -4.53 19.99 -14.09
C TYR A 220 -5.78 19.29 -13.53
N SER A 221 -6.67 20.06 -12.89
CA SER A 221 -7.86 19.54 -12.21
C SER A 221 -8.93 18.94 -13.13
N MET A 222 -8.87 19.24 -14.43
CA MET A 222 -9.82 18.74 -15.43
C MET A 222 -9.10 17.98 -16.56
N PRO A 223 -9.60 16.80 -16.96
CA PRO A 223 -9.04 16.08 -18.10
C PRO A 223 -9.37 16.79 -19.42
N ASP A 224 -8.44 16.73 -20.37
CA ASP A 224 -8.65 17.11 -21.77
C ASP A 224 -9.17 15.90 -22.56
N LEU A 225 -10.46 15.91 -22.87
CA LEU A 225 -11.14 14.84 -23.61
C LEU A 225 -10.71 14.75 -25.09
N GLY A 226 -10.11 15.81 -25.65
CA GLY A 226 -9.63 15.84 -27.04
C GLY A 226 -8.17 15.39 -27.18
N ALA A 227 -7.43 15.29 -26.08
CA ALA A 227 -6.04 14.88 -26.10
C ALA A 227 -5.87 13.40 -26.47
N LYS A 228 -4.76 13.10 -27.14
CA LYS A 228 -4.38 11.70 -27.41
C LYS A 228 -4.05 10.98 -26.08
N PRO A 229 -4.32 9.67 -26.00
CA PRO A 229 -3.94 8.88 -24.83
C PRO A 229 -2.45 9.07 -24.46
N GLY A 230 -2.19 9.35 -23.19
CA GLY A 230 -0.83 9.52 -22.67
C GLY A 230 -0.10 10.81 -23.06
N SER A 231 -0.71 11.70 -23.88
CA SER A 231 0.00 12.89 -24.37
C SER A 231 -0.21 14.15 -23.54
N ALA A 232 -1.28 14.21 -22.76
CA ALA A 232 -1.65 15.40 -21.99
C ALA A 232 -1.36 15.20 -20.50
N PRO A 233 -0.54 16.07 -19.87
CA PRO A 233 -0.35 16.07 -18.42
C PRO A 233 -1.67 16.06 -17.62
N PRO A 234 -2.71 16.85 -17.97
CA PRO A 234 -3.97 16.82 -17.23
C PRO A 234 -4.62 15.43 -17.14
N ASN A 235 -4.58 14.66 -18.23
CA ASN A 235 -5.17 13.31 -18.26
C ASN A 235 -4.40 12.34 -17.37
N ARG A 236 -3.07 12.47 -17.31
CA ARG A 236 -2.23 11.66 -16.41
C ARG A 236 -2.55 11.96 -14.95
N PHE A 237 -2.64 13.22 -14.56
CA PHE A 237 -3.00 13.59 -13.18
C PHE A 237 -4.44 13.21 -12.82
N TYR A 238 -5.36 13.32 -13.77
CA TYR A 238 -6.72 12.81 -13.60
C TYR A 238 -6.72 11.31 -13.29
N LEU A 239 -5.94 10.50 -14.01
CA LEU A 239 -5.79 9.07 -13.75
C LEU A 239 -5.21 8.80 -12.35
N TYR A 240 -4.20 9.56 -11.90
CA TYR A 240 -3.68 9.44 -10.54
C TYR A 240 -4.78 9.68 -9.50
N GLY A 241 -5.62 10.70 -9.72
CA GLY A 241 -6.77 10.98 -8.87
C GLY A 241 -7.86 9.92 -8.93
N VAL A 242 -8.08 9.25 -10.06
CA VAL A 242 -9.01 8.11 -10.16
C VAL A 242 -8.51 6.94 -9.32
N VAL A 243 -7.27 6.49 -9.52
CA VAL A 243 -6.69 5.35 -8.78
C VAL A 243 -6.63 5.65 -7.28
N ALA A 244 -6.26 6.87 -6.88
CA ALA A 244 -6.28 7.29 -5.48
C ALA A 244 -7.68 7.19 -4.85
N ARG A 245 -8.73 7.62 -5.56
CA ARG A 245 -10.11 7.52 -5.08
C ARG A 245 -10.62 6.07 -5.01
N LEU A 246 -10.16 5.18 -5.89
CA LEU A 246 -10.43 3.74 -5.76
C LEU A 246 -9.80 3.17 -4.48
N ALA A 247 -8.56 3.57 -4.16
CA ALA A 247 -7.89 3.17 -2.93
C ALA A 247 -8.57 3.75 -1.67
N LEU A 248 -9.08 5.00 -1.75
CA LEU A 248 -9.89 5.60 -0.69
C LEU A 248 -11.19 4.81 -0.47
N LEU A 249 -11.91 4.48 -1.54
CA LEU A 249 -13.15 3.69 -1.46
C LEU A 249 -12.89 2.31 -0.84
N ALA A 250 -11.81 1.64 -1.24
CA ALA A 250 -11.39 0.38 -0.63
C ALA A 250 -11.06 0.52 0.86
N SER A 251 -10.40 1.61 1.26
CA SER A 251 -10.10 1.91 2.67
C SER A 251 -11.37 2.16 3.47
N SER A 252 -12.36 2.86 2.90
CA SER A 252 -13.67 3.06 3.53
C SER A 252 -14.40 1.74 3.74
N LEU A 253 -14.39 0.85 2.74
CA LEU A 253 -15.00 -0.47 2.81
C LEU A 253 -14.30 -1.37 3.84
N GLU A 254 -12.97 -1.29 3.91
CA GLU A 254 -12.18 -1.99 4.93
C GLU A 254 -12.53 -1.51 6.35
N LEU A 255 -12.65 -0.19 6.54
CA LEU A 255 -13.03 0.38 7.83
C LEU A 255 -14.43 -0.03 8.27
N GLU A 256 -15.42 0.08 7.39
CA GLU A 256 -16.80 -0.34 7.66
C GLU A 256 -16.86 -1.81 8.09
N ARG A 257 -16.11 -2.70 7.41
CA ARG A 257 -16.07 -4.14 7.72
C ARG A 257 -15.31 -4.49 8.99
N SER A 258 -14.47 -3.59 9.49
CA SER A 258 -13.68 -3.79 10.70
C SER A 258 -14.20 -3.00 11.90
N ASP A 259 -15.32 -2.28 11.73
CA ASP A 259 -15.96 -1.56 12.81
C ASP A 259 -16.57 -2.57 13.82
N PRO A 260 -16.09 -2.59 15.08
CA PRO A 260 -16.64 -3.47 16.10
C PRO A 260 -18.11 -3.16 16.45
N ASN A 261 -18.63 -2.00 16.04
CA ASN A 261 -20.00 -1.56 16.31
C ASN A 261 -20.94 -1.66 15.09
N ALA A 262 -20.52 -2.30 14.00
CA ALA A 262 -21.28 -2.36 12.74
C ALA A 262 -22.68 -3.00 12.88
N GLU A 263 -22.95 -3.77 13.94
CA GLU A 263 -24.25 -4.41 14.18
C GLU A 263 -25.26 -3.56 14.99
N VAL A 264 -24.98 -2.29 15.28
CA VAL A 264 -25.90 -1.41 16.06
C VAL A 264 -26.62 -0.35 15.20
N ALA A 265 -26.62 -0.47 13.87
CA ALA A 265 -27.29 0.49 12.97
C ALA A 265 -28.44 -0.14 12.16
#